data_AF-A0A7V9ANY7-F1
#
_entry.id   AF-A0A7V9ANY7-F1
#
_cell.length_a   1.000
_cell.length_b   1.000
_cell.length_c   1.000
_cell.angle_alpha   90.00
_cell.angle_beta   90.00
_cell.angle_gamma   90.00
#
_symmetry.space_group_name_H-M   'P 1'
#
loop_
_entity.id
_entity.type
_entity.pdbx_description
1 polymer ?
#
loop_
_entity_poly.entity_id
_entity_poly.type
_entity_poly.pdbx_seq_one_letter_code
_entity_poly.pdbx_strand_id
1 'polypeptide(L)'
;MSLEEFEEKSDPRTRRYIGMKSIMDFGMGLIYLAVGIFILLAKKFHFNNDFVLSGGGKVFAGLIIFYGLWRIYRGIKKDYFTER
;
A
#
# COMPACT_ATOMS: atom_id res chain seq x y z
N MET A 1 3.97 -5.20 -34.10
CA MET A 1 3.75 -6.02 -32.89
C MET A 1 3.43 -7.43 -33.39
N SER A 2 4.45 -8.28 -33.51
CA SER A 2 4.33 -9.65 -34.04
C SER A 2 3.76 -10.59 -32.98
N LEU A 3 3.15 -11.70 -33.42
CA LEU A 3 2.46 -12.66 -32.55
C LEU A 3 3.36 -13.26 -31.45
N GLU A 4 4.68 -13.23 -31.64
CA GLU A 4 5.69 -13.62 -30.64
C GLU A 4 5.67 -12.75 -29.37
N GLU A 5 5.40 -11.44 -29.47
CA GLU A 5 5.30 -10.54 -28.30
C GLU A 5 4.05 -10.83 -27.43
N PHE A 6 3.02 -11.46 -28.00
CA PHE A 6 1.82 -11.86 -27.27
C PHE A 6 2.03 -13.20 -26.54
N GLU A 7 2.81 -14.11 -27.10
CA GLU A 7 3.11 -15.41 -26.49
C GLU A 7 4.07 -15.26 -25.30
N GLU A 8 5.11 -14.42 -25.43
CA GLU A 8 6.07 -14.16 -24.33
C GLU A 8 5.42 -13.43 -23.13
N LYS A 9 4.42 -12.56 -23.38
CA LYS A 9 3.62 -11.92 -22.32
C LYS A 9 2.68 -12.87 -21.59
N SER A 10 2.42 -14.06 -22.14
CA SER A 10 1.50 -15.04 -21.56
C SER A 10 2.21 -16.17 -20.81
N ASP A 11 3.48 -16.01 -20.41
CA ASP A 11 4.08 -16.95 -19.48
C ASP A 11 3.37 -16.86 -18.10
N PRO A 12 2.83 -17.97 -17.57
CA PRO A 12 2.11 -17.99 -16.28
C PRO A 12 2.98 -17.54 -15.10
N ARG A 13 4.32 -17.63 -15.22
CA ARG A 13 5.26 -17.10 -14.21
C ARG A 13 5.27 -15.57 -14.22
N THR A 14 5.19 -14.94 -15.38
CA THR A 14 5.14 -13.47 -15.53
C THR A 14 3.84 -12.91 -14.95
N ARG A 15 2.70 -13.59 -15.19
CA ARG A 15 1.41 -13.22 -14.59
C ARG A 15 1.42 -13.32 -13.05
N ARG A 16 2.02 -14.37 -12.50
CA ARG A 16 2.20 -14.53 -11.04
C ARG A 16 3.10 -13.46 -10.43
N TYR A 17 4.22 -13.16 -11.10
CA TYR A 17 5.17 -12.15 -10.64
C TYR A 17 4.54 -10.74 -10.61
N ILE A 18 3.77 -10.40 -11.65
CA ILE A 18 3.04 -9.13 -11.72
C ILE A 18 1.97 -9.05 -10.62
N GLY A 19 1.21 -10.13 -10.39
CA GLY A 19 0.22 -10.20 -9.32
C GLY A 19 0.83 -10.06 -7.92
N MET A 20 1.95 -10.75 -7.65
CA MET A 20 2.70 -10.60 -6.39
C MET A 20 3.18 -9.17 -6.16
N LYS A 21 3.66 -8.50 -7.20
CA LYS A 21 4.16 -7.12 -7.08
C LYS A 21 3.02 -6.16 -6.69
N SER A 22 1.84 -6.32 -7.30
CA SER A 22 0.66 -5.51 -6.99
C SER A 22 0.11 -5.76 -5.59
N ILE A 23 0.07 -7.03 -5.14
CA ILE A 23 -0.33 -7.39 -3.78
C ILE A 23 0.65 -6.81 -2.76
N MET A 24 1.94 -6.81 -3.06
CA MET A 24 2.97 -6.25 -2.19
C MET A 24 2.86 -4.72 -2.09
N ASP A 25 2.61 -4.03 -3.21
CA ASP A 25 2.40 -2.57 -3.21
C ASP A 25 1.14 -2.16 -2.44
N PHE A 26 0.03 -2.90 -2.63
CA PHE A 26 -1.23 -2.69 -1.91
C PHE A 26 -1.10 -3.03 -0.42
N GLY A 27 -0.51 -4.19 -0.10
CA GLY A 27 -0.29 -4.66 1.26
C GLY A 27 0.57 -3.70 2.06
N MET A 28 1.65 -3.17 1.46
CA MET A 28 2.47 -2.16 2.12
C MET A 28 1.68 -0.86 2.36
N GLY A 29 0.86 -0.41 1.39
CA GLY A 29 -0.04 0.73 1.60
C GLY A 29 -1.01 0.54 2.76
N LEU A 30 -1.59 -0.67 2.88
CA LEU A 30 -2.45 -1.06 3.99
C LEU A 30 -1.70 -1.05 5.33
N ILE A 31 -0.46 -1.54 5.36
CA ILE A 31 0.39 -1.50 6.56
C ILE A 31 0.65 -0.06 7.00
N TYR A 32 1.01 0.85 6.07
CA TYR A 32 1.20 2.27 6.41
C TYR A 32 -0.08 2.88 6.97
N LEU A 33 -1.24 2.60 6.39
CA LEU A 33 -2.53 3.04 6.93
C LEU A 33 -2.78 2.49 8.33
N ALA A 34 -2.58 1.18 8.54
CA ALA A 34 -2.81 0.53 9.81
C ALA A 34 -1.91 1.12 10.91
N VAL A 35 -0.62 1.33 10.61
CA VAL A 35 0.35 1.94 11.54
C VAL A 35 -0.04 3.38 11.86
N GLY A 36 -0.38 4.18 10.85
CA GLY A 36 -0.79 5.57 11.07
C GLY A 36 -2.06 5.69 11.92
N ILE A 37 -3.08 4.87 11.64
CA ILE A 37 -4.30 4.80 12.43
C ILE A 37 -4.00 4.31 13.85
N PHE A 38 -3.13 3.31 14.00
CA PHE A 38 -2.71 2.80 15.30
C PHE A 38 -2.06 3.88 16.16
N ILE A 39 -1.19 4.72 15.58
CA ILE A 39 -0.56 5.85 16.30
C ILE A 39 -1.62 6.87 16.75
N LEU A 40 -2.65 7.15 15.94
CA LEU A 40 -3.75 8.04 16.34
C LEU A 40 -4.61 7.43 17.46
N LEU A 41 -4.86 6.11 17.40
CA LEU A 41 -5.64 5.38 18.40
C LEU A 41 -4.84 5.02 19.65
N ALA A 42 -3.50 5.11 19.62
CA ALA A 42 -2.63 4.79 20.76
C ALA A 42 -2.98 5.62 22.01
N LYS A 43 -3.47 6.84 21.83
CA LYS A 43 -4.01 7.68 22.93
C LYS A 43 -5.21 7.02 23.62
N LYS A 44 -6.08 6.32 22.89
CA LYS A 44 -7.22 5.56 23.45
C LYS A 44 -6.79 4.25 24.12
N PHE A 45 -5.72 3.62 23.64
CA PHE A 45 -5.20 2.36 24.19
C PHE A 45 -4.27 2.55 25.40
N HIS A 46 -4.17 3.77 25.96
CA HIS A 46 -3.24 4.09 27.05
C HIS A 46 -1.79 3.70 26.75
N PHE A 47 -1.41 3.72 25.47
CA PHE A 47 -0.04 3.48 25.06
C PHE A 47 0.79 4.72 25.43
N ASN A 48 1.45 4.65 26.58
CA ASN A 48 2.29 5.73 27.11
C ASN A 48 3.64 5.76 26.38
N ASN A 49 3.61 6.23 25.13
CA ASN A 49 4.82 6.50 24.37
C ASN A 49 4.88 8.00 24.08
N ASP A 50 5.88 8.67 24.66
CA ASP A 50 6.07 10.12 24.56
C ASP A 50 6.10 10.60 23.11
N PHE A 51 6.69 9.81 22.21
CA PHE A 51 6.74 10.13 20.79
C PHE A 51 5.35 10.15 20.16
N VAL A 52 4.52 9.15 20.45
CA VAL A 52 3.17 9.00 19.89
C VAL A 52 2.19 10.02 20.46
N LEU A 53 2.37 10.38 21.74
CA LEU A 53 1.55 11.37 22.43
C LEU A 53 1.94 12.82 22.09
N SER A 54 3.19 13.04 21.66
CA SER A 54 3.68 14.35 21.22
C SER A 54 2.93 14.90 20.00
N GLY A 55 2.96 16.23 19.83
CA GLY A 55 2.44 16.86 18.61
C GLY A 55 3.12 16.35 17.34
N GLY A 56 4.44 16.09 17.41
CA GLY A 56 5.22 15.55 16.30
C GLY A 56 4.77 14.16 15.86
N GLY A 57 4.46 13.27 16.80
CA GLY A 57 3.95 11.92 16.50
C GLY A 57 2.61 11.93 15.77
N LYS A 58 1.70 12.87 16.12
CA LYS A 58 0.43 13.04 15.43
C LYS A 58 0.59 13.56 14.00
N VAL A 59 1.50 14.52 13.79
CA VAL A 59 1.83 15.02 12.45
C VAL A 59 2.45 13.90 11.60
N PHE A 60 3.37 13.13 12.18
CA PHE A 60 3.98 11.98 11.53
C PHE A 60 2.95 10.91 11.16
N ALA A 61 2.00 10.60 12.05
CA ALA A 61 0.89 9.71 11.77
C ALA A 61 0.04 10.21 10.59
N GLY A 62 -0.27 11.51 10.55
CA GLY A 62 -0.98 12.12 9.42
C GLY A 62 -0.22 11.96 8.10
N LEU A 63 1.09 12.20 8.09
CA LEU A 63 1.94 12.02 6.89
C LEU A 63 1.98 10.57 6.42
N ILE A 64 2.11 9.61 7.35
CA ILE A 64 2.09 8.17 7.03
C ILE A 64 0.74 7.75 6.46
N ILE A 65 -0.38 8.21 7.04
CA ILE A 65 -1.72 7.91 6.53
C ILE A 65 -1.89 8.48 5.12
N PHE A 66 -1.50 9.73 4.91
CA PHE A 66 -1.60 10.38 3.60
C PHE A 66 -0.76 9.65 2.53
N TYR A 67 0.47 9.29 2.87
CA TYR A 67 1.34 8.51 1.98
C TYR A 67 0.81 7.09 1.74
N GLY A 68 0.27 6.43 2.76
CA GLY A 68 -0.38 5.12 2.66
C GLY A 68 -1.60 5.16 1.74
N LEU A 69 -2.46 6.16 1.88
CA LEU A 69 -3.61 6.40 0.99
C LEU A 69 -3.18 6.63 -0.44
N TRP A 70 -2.15 7.46 -0.68
CA TRP A 70 -1.59 7.67 -2.01
C TRP A 70 -1.05 6.36 -2.61
N ARG A 71 -0.39 5.52 -1.79
CA ARG A 71 0.15 4.23 -2.24
C ARG A 71 -0.96 3.24 -2.60
N ILE A 72 -2.04 3.21 -1.81
CA ILE A 72 -3.23 2.42 -2.11
C ILE A 72 -3.95 2.94 -3.36
N TYR A 73 -4.13 4.25 -3.51
CA TYR A 73 -4.70 4.85 -4.71
C TYR A 73 -3.91 4.46 -5.97
N ARG A 74 -2.56 4.53 -5.92
CA ARG A 74 -1.71 4.05 -7.02
C ARG A 74 -1.80 2.53 -7.23
N GLY A 75 -2.01 1.76 -6.16
CA GLY A 75 -2.20 0.31 -6.23
C GLY A 75 -3.53 -0.09 -6.88
N ILE A 76 -4.62 0.61 -6.54
CA ILE A 76 -5.98 0.37 -7.07
C ILE A 76 -6.08 0.84 -8.52
N LYS A 77 -5.47 1.98 -8.86
CA LYS A 77 -5.51 2.52 -10.23
C LYS A 77 -4.73 1.67 -11.23
N LYS A 78 -3.91 0.72 -10.77
CA LYS A 78 -3.43 -0.34 -11.65
C LYS A 78 -4.53 -1.38 -11.81
N ASP A 79 -5.39 -1.08 -12.76
CA ASP A 79 -6.25 -2.03 -13.41
C ASP A 79 -5.43 -3.18 -14.00
N TYR A 80 -5.17 -4.20 -13.18
CA TYR A 80 -4.75 -5.49 -13.68
C TYR A 80 -5.95 -6.36 -14.09
N PHE A 81 -7.19 -5.86 -13.89
CA PHE A 81 -8.42 -6.61 -14.14
C PHE A 81 -9.51 -5.86 -14.94
N THR A 82 -9.45 -4.53 -15.12
CA THR A 82 -10.28 -3.81 -16.11
C THR A 82 -9.48 -3.56 -17.39
N GLU A 83 -8.95 -4.64 -17.97
CA GLU A 83 -8.77 -4.69 -19.41
C GLU A 83 -9.24 -6.08 -19.86
N ARG A 84 -10.57 -6.20 -19.92
CA ARG A 84 -11.28 -7.13 -20.79
C ARG A 84 -12.17 -6.32 -21.69
#